data_AF-A0A3M1SKJ2-F1
#
_entry.id   AF-A0A3M1SKJ2-F1
#
_cell.length_a   1.000
_cell.length_b   1.000
_cell.length_c   1.000
_cell.angle_alpha   90.00
_cell.angle_beta   90.00
_cell.angle_gamma   90.00
#
_symmetry.space_group_name_H-M   'P 1'
#
loop_
_entity.id
_entity.type
_entity.pdbx_description
1 polymer ?
#
loop_
_entity_poly.entity_id
_entity_poly.type
_entity_poly.pdbx_seq_one_letter_code
_entity_poly.pdbx_strand_id
1 'polypeptide(L)'
;MFILLCHEMGHFLQTRRYGVYSSYPIFLPMPFTPIGTLGAVIGMDSRIPDRKALFDIGISGPLAGLVPTLIFTVIGIYNAKVGVYHGAGFELGEPLLFKILARLIHGPLPAGYELYIGPLGFAG
;
A
#
# COMPACT_ATOMS: atom_id res chain seq x y z
N MET A 1 -2.45 -0.58 8.80
CA MET A 1 -1.64 -1.67 9.40
C MET A 1 -1.73 -2.97 8.62
N PHE A 2 -2.92 -3.35 8.15
CA PHE A 2 -3.12 -4.60 7.40
C PHE A 2 -2.22 -4.72 6.14
N ILE A 3 -2.09 -3.67 5.33
CA ILE A 3 -1.22 -3.68 4.14
C ILE A 3 0.24 -4.00 4.50
N LEU A 4 0.78 -3.35 5.53
CA LEU A 4 2.15 -3.59 6.02
C LEU A 4 2.30 -5.01 6.58
N LEU A 5 1.28 -5.52 7.27
CA LEU A 5 1.27 -6.91 7.73
C LEU A 5 1.38 -7.87 6.54
N CYS A 6 0.57 -7.66 5.51
CA CYS A 6 0.61 -8.49 4.29
C CYS A 6 1.96 -8.40 3.59
N HIS A 7 2.55 -7.21 3.53
CA HIS A 7 3.88 -6.99 2.96
C HIS A 7 4.95 -7.82 3.69
N GLU A 8 5.10 -7.64 4.99
CA GLU A 8 6.11 -8.37 5.77
C GLU A 8 5.82 -9.88 5.84
N MET A 9 4.53 -10.27 5.85
CA MET A 9 4.14 -11.67 5.78
C MET A 9 4.54 -12.29 4.44
N GLY A 10 4.50 -11.53 3.34
CA GLY A 10 4.99 -11.98 2.03
C GLY A 10 6.48 -12.32 2.07
N HIS A 11 7.29 -11.49 2.71
CA HIS A 11 8.70 -11.80 2.96
C HIS A 11 8.86 -13.05 3.83
N PHE A 12 8.19 -13.10 4.99
CA PHE A 12 8.27 -14.21 5.95
C PHE A 12 7.86 -15.57 5.37
N LEU A 13 6.80 -15.62 4.55
CA LEU A 13 6.38 -16.87 3.93
C LEU A 13 7.40 -17.35 2.91
N GLN A 14 8.05 -16.43 2.19
CA GLN A 14 9.05 -16.77 1.20
C GLN A 14 10.39 -17.19 1.83
N THR A 15 10.80 -16.58 2.94
CA THR A 15 11.97 -17.03 3.72
C THR A 15 11.76 -18.46 4.22
N ARG A 16 10.57 -18.75 4.77
CA ARG A 16 10.19 -20.10 5.22
C ARG A 16 10.21 -21.12 4.08
N ARG A 17 9.75 -20.74 2.88
CA ARG A 17 9.80 -21.60 1.69
C ARG A 17 11.23 -21.96 1.29
N TYR A 18 12.17 -21.03 1.44
CA TYR A 18 13.59 -21.26 1.15
C TYR A 18 14.38 -21.83 2.33
N GLY A 19 13.75 -22.11 3.47
CA GLY A 19 14.43 -22.61 4.67
C GLY A 19 15.35 -21.58 5.32
N VAL A 20 15.16 -20.29 5.04
CA VAL A 20 15.92 -19.19 5.65
C VAL A 20 15.24 -18.79 6.95
N TYR A 21 16.01 -18.73 8.04
CA TYR A 21 15.49 -18.26 9.33
C TYR A 21 15.20 -16.76 9.28
N SER A 22 14.00 -16.39 9.73
CA SER A 22 13.59 -14.99 9.89
C SER A 22 12.78 -14.79 11.15
N SER A 23 12.75 -13.57 11.67
CA SER A 23 11.83 -13.16 12.74
C SER A 23 10.40 -13.09 12.21
N TYR A 24 9.45 -12.99 13.14
CA TYR A 24 8.09 -12.56 12.80
C TYR A 24 8.07 -11.07 12.40
N PRO A 25 7.02 -10.60 11.71
CA PRO A 25 6.82 -9.19 11.43
C PRO A 25 6.76 -8.35 12.71
N ILE A 26 7.58 -7.31 12.78
CA ILE A 26 7.60 -6.36 13.89
C ILE A 26 7.17 -4.99 13.35
N PHE A 27 6.09 -4.45 13.91
CA PHE A 27 5.60 -3.12 13.55
C PHE A 27 6.37 -2.04 14.33
N LEU A 28 6.84 -1.02 13.61
CA LEU A 28 7.55 0.11 14.19
C LEU A 28 6.57 1.26 14.41
N PRO A 29 6.16 1.55 15.65
CA PRO A 29 5.22 2.63 15.92
C PRO A 29 5.88 4.00 15.68
N MET A 30 5.09 4.97 15.23
CA MET A 30 5.48 6.38 15.21
C MET A 30 4.49 7.17 16.08
N PRO A 31 4.90 7.63 17.28
CA PRO A 31 3.94 8.12 18.26
C PRO A 31 3.30 9.48 17.95
N PHE A 32 3.75 10.24 16.94
CA PHE A 32 3.38 11.66 16.82
C PHE A 32 3.17 12.23 15.40
N THR A 33 2.81 11.45 14.38
CA THR A 33 2.61 12.00 13.02
C THR A 33 1.27 11.63 12.38
N PRO A 34 0.66 12.54 11.58
CA PRO A 34 -0.55 12.27 10.81
C PRO A 34 -0.31 11.36 9.59
N ILE A 35 0.95 10.94 9.37
CA ILE A 35 1.43 10.28 8.16
C ILE A 35 1.44 8.73 8.32
N GLY A 36 1.09 8.20 9.50
CA GLY A 36 1.00 6.75 9.77
C GLY A 36 2.14 6.22 10.63
N THR A 37 2.52 4.94 10.45
CA THR A 37 3.62 4.30 11.19
C THR A 37 4.95 4.36 10.44
N LEU A 38 6.07 4.11 11.14
CA LEU A 38 7.39 3.97 10.49
C LEU A 38 7.50 2.74 9.57
N GLY A 39 6.54 1.82 9.65
CA GLY A 39 6.47 0.64 8.81
C GLY A 39 6.45 -0.64 9.65
N ALA A 40 6.78 -1.75 9.01
CA ALA A 40 7.04 -3.02 9.66
C ALA A 40 8.32 -3.61 9.06
N VAL A 41 9.00 -4.47 9.80
CA VAL A 41 10.25 -5.10 9.38
C VAL A 41 10.32 -6.55 9.83
N ILE A 42 11.08 -7.36 9.10
CA ILE A 42 11.57 -8.67 9.54
C ILE A 42 13.11 -8.69 9.60
N GLY A 43 13.65 -9.40 10.58
CA GLY A 43 15.07 -9.79 10.59
C GLY A 43 15.24 -11.11 9.87
N MET A 44 16.27 -11.25 9.02
CA MET A 44 16.54 -12.47 8.26
C MET A 44 18.01 -12.87 8.42
N ASP A 45 18.31 -14.17 8.43
CA ASP A 45 19.68 -14.68 8.42
C ASP A 45 20.41 -14.29 7.12
N SER A 46 21.68 -13.93 7.25
CA SER A 46 22.62 -13.65 6.16
C SER A 46 22.86 -14.84 5.22
N ARG A 47 22.62 -16.08 5.68
CA ARG A 47 22.86 -17.31 4.91
C ARG A 47 21.72 -17.57 3.93
N ILE A 48 21.73 -16.84 2.82
CA ILE A 48 20.77 -17.02 1.74
C ILE A 48 21.37 -17.99 0.71
N PRO A 49 20.64 -19.02 0.27
CA PRO A 49 21.19 -20.09 -0.56
C PRO A 49 21.70 -19.62 -1.92
N ASP A 50 21.00 -18.67 -2.58
CA ASP A 50 21.41 -18.11 -3.86
C ASP A 50 20.76 -16.73 -4.14
N ARG A 51 21.15 -16.10 -5.26
CA ARG A 51 20.61 -14.79 -5.68
C ARG A 51 19.14 -14.83 -6.08
N LYS A 52 18.64 -15.98 -6.54
CA LYS A 52 17.23 -16.15 -6.91
C LYS A 52 16.36 -16.16 -5.65
N ALA A 53 16.78 -16.86 -4.61
CA ALA A 53 16.11 -16.86 -3.31
C ALA A 53 16.07 -15.44 -2.73
N LEU A 54 17.17 -14.69 -2.80
CA LEU A 54 17.19 -13.29 -2.38
C LEU A 54 16.20 -12.43 -3.18
N PHE A 55 16.18 -12.55 -4.51
CA PHE A 55 15.25 -11.81 -5.37
C PHE A 55 13.79 -12.16 -5.06
N ASP A 56 13.48 -13.45 -4.97
CA ASP A 56 12.13 -13.93 -4.74
C ASP A 56 11.61 -13.51 -3.36
N ILE A 57 12.45 -13.56 -2.32
CA ILE A 57 12.12 -13.00 -1.01
C ILE A 57 11.92 -11.49 -1.12
N GLY A 58 12.80 -10.77 -1.81
CA GLY A 58 12.70 -9.32 -1.97
C GLY A 58 11.44 -8.85 -2.69
N ILE A 59 10.94 -9.59 -3.68
CA ILE A 59 9.74 -9.21 -4.44
C ILE A 59 8.42 -9.68 -3.79
N SER A 60 8.45 -10.73 -2.97
CA SER A 60 7.23 -11.31 -2.40
C SER A 60 6.49 -10.35 -1.47
N GLY A 61 7.21 -9.54 -0.69
CA GLY A 61 6.60 -8.55 0.20
C GLY A 61 5.85 -7.45 -0.56
N PRO A 62 6.49 -6.72 -1.49
CA PRO A 62 5.83 -5.74 -2.34
C PRO A 62 4.59 -6.27 -3.06
N LEU A 63 4.65 -7.48 -3.63
CA LEU A 63 3.50 -8.09 -4.29
C LEU A 63 2.37 -8.44 -3.30
N ALA A 64 2.71 -8.97 -2.13
CA ALA A 64 1.74 -9.30 -1.10
C ALA A 64 1.06 -8.05 -0.51
N GLY A 65 1.78 -6.94 -0.38
CA GLY A 65 1.24 -5.64 0.04
C GLY A 65 0.41 -4.95 -1.04
N LEU A 66 0.77 -5.10 -2.31
CA LEU A 66 0.07 -4.47 -3.44
C LEU A 66 -1.39 -4.95 -3.57
N VAL A 67 -1.65 -6.23 -3.29
CA VAL A 67 -3.01 -6.80 -3.40
C VAL A 67 -4.04 -6.09 -2.50
N PRO A 68 -3.87 -6.02 -1.16
CA PRO A 68 -4.79 -5.31 -0.30
C PRO A 68 -4.80 -3.80 -0.55
N THR A 69 -3.66 -3.22 -0.94
CA THR A 69 -3.60 -1.82 -1.40
C THR A 69 -4.58 -1.58 -2.54
N LEU A 70 -4.49 -2.33 -3.64
CA LEU A 70 -5.39 -2.16 -4.79
C LEU A 70 -6.87 -2.33 -4.41
N ILE A 71 -7.18 -3.31 -3.57
CA ILE A 71 -8.55 -3.55 -3.08
C ILE A 71 -9.06 -2.31 -2.32
N PHE A 72 -8.26 -1.76 -1.40
CA PHE A 72 -8.66 -0.59 -0.62
C PHE A 72 -8.70 0.68 -1.45
N THR A 73 -7.80 0.86 -2.42
CA THR A 73 -7.86 1.97 -3.38
C THR A 73 -9.16 1.90 -4.18
N VAL A 74 -9.52 0.74 -4.73
CA VAL A 74 -10.76 0.57 -5.52
C VAL A 74 -12.00 0.83 -4.68
N ILE A 75 -12.09 0.25 -3.48
CA ILE A 75 -13.21 0.48 -2.55
C ILE A 75 -13.25 1.94 -2.10
N GLY A 76 -12.08 2.55 -1.86
CA GLY A 76 -11.95 3.95 -1.45
C GLY A 76 -12.43 4.92 -2.53
N ILE A 77 -12.05 4.67 -3.79
CA ILE A 77 -12.55 5.40 -4.95
C ILE A 77 -14.05 5.17 -5.10
N TYR A 78 -14.54 3.92 -5.03
CA TYR A 78 -15.96 3.61 -5.18
C TYR A 78 -16.84 4.36 -4.17
N ASN A 79 -16.37 4.52 -2.93
CA ASN A 79 -17.09 5.24 -1.87
C ASN A 79 -16.76 6.75 -1.80
N ALA A 80 -15.90 7.25 -2.68
CA ALA A 80 -15.51 8.66 -2.69
C ALA A 80 -16.70 9.54 -3.08
N LYS A 81 -16.76 10.74 -2.49
CA LYS A 81 -17.83 11.70 -2.73
C LYS A 81 -17.41 12.69 -3.80
N VAL A 82 -18.28 12.93 -4.77
CA VAL A 82 -18.06 13.98 -5.77
C VAL A 82 -18.57 15.30 -5.21
N GLY A 83 -17.75 16.33 -5.21
CA GLY A 83 -18.13 17.65 -4.73
C GLY A 83 -17.42 18.76 -5.50
N VAL A 84 -17.87 19.99 -5.28
CA VAL A 84 -17.30 21.18 -5.93
C VAL A 84 -15.89 21.39 -5.40
N TYR A 85 -14.95 21.65 -6.29
CA TYR A 85 -13.57 21.98 -5.96
C TYR A 85 -13.50 23.35 -5.29
N HIS A 86 -12.95 23.41 -4.06
CA HIS A 86 -12.87 24.65 -3.28
C HIS A 86 -11.46 25.28 -3.26
N GLY A 87 -10.48 24.73 -3.97
CA GLY A 87 -9.14 25.35 -4.12
C GLY A 87 -8.32 25.49 -2.83
N ALA A 88 -8.73 24.83 -1.75
CA ALA A 88 -8.14 25.01 -0.43
C ALA A 88 -7.47 23.71 0.03
N GLY A 89 -6.20 23.53 -0.32
CA GLY A 89 -5.40 22.38 0.13
C GLY A 89 -4.02 22.30 -0.51
N PHE A 90 -3.14 21.51 0.09
CA PHE A 90 -1.93 21.03 -0.59
C PHE A 90 -2.34 19.96 -1.61
N GLU A 91 -2.16 20.24 -2.89
CA GLU A 91 -2.39 19.26 -3.95
C GLU A 91 -1.12 18.48 -4.23
N LEU A 92 -1.11 17.21 -3.82
CA LEU A 92 -0.17 16.23 -4.33
C LEU A 92 -0.73 15.68 -5.64
N GLY A 93 0.12 15.58 -6.67
CA GLY A 93 -0.31 15.03 -7.96
C GLY A 93 -0.83 13.61 -7.82
N GLU A 94 -1.97 13.33 -8.44
CA GLU A 94 -2.56 11.98 -8.42
C GLU A 94 -1.79 11.01 -9.34
N PRO A 95 -1.48 9.78 -8.87
CA PRO A 95 -0.91 8.75 -9.71
C PRO A 95 -1.80 8.41 -10.92
N LEU A 96 -1.18 8.06 -12.06
CA LEU A 96 -1.92 7.69 -13.28
C LEU A 96 -2.91 6.54 -13.06
N LEU A 97 -2.52 5.53 -12.27
CA LEU A 97 -3.39 4.41 -11.93
C LEU A 97 -4.64 4.89 -11.20
N PHE A 98 -4.49 5.83 -10.26
CA PHE A 98 -5.61 6.42 -9.54
C PHE A 98 -6.57 7.13 -10.50
N LYS A 99 -6.05 7.98 -11.39
CA LYS A 99 -6.86 8.68 -12.40
C LYS A 99 -7.64 7.73 -13.30
N ILE A 100 -7.00 6.64 -13.73
CA ILE A 100 -7.64 5.62 -14.56
C ILE A 100 -8.77 4.94 -13.78
N LEU A 101 -8.52 4.50 -12.55
CA LEU A 101 -9.53 3.84 -11.71
C LEU A 101 -10.70 4.78 -11.37
N ALA A 102 -10.41 6.03 -11.01
CA ALA A 102 -11.41 7.07 -10.76
C ALA A 102 -12.32 7.27 -11.98
N ARG A 103 -11.73 7.38 -13.17
CA ARG A 103 -12.48 7.54 -14.42
C ARG A 103 -13.28 6.29 -14.79
N LEU A 104 -12.77 5.09 -14.52
CA LEU A 104 -13.49 3.84 -14.77
C LEU A 104 -14.69 3.66 -13.83
N ILE A 105 -14.59 4.13 -12.58
CA ILE A 105 -15.62 3.93 -11.55
C ILE A 105 -16.67 5.05 -11.57
N HIS A 106 -16.24 6.33 -11.63
CA HIS A 106 -17.14 7.50 -11.57
C HIS A 106 -17.40 8.15 -12.93
N GLY A 107 -16.67 7.76 -13.97
CA GLY A 107 -16.73 8.42 -15.27
C GLY A 107 -15.99 9.76 -15.29
N PRO A 108 -16.13 10.55 -16.38
CA PRO A 108 -15.57 11.89 -16.45
C PRO A 108 -16.31 12.84 -15.51
N LEU A 109 -15.56 13.48 -14.60
CA LEU A 109 -16.12 14.50 -13.72
C LEU A 109 -16.37 15.82 -14.48
N PRO A 110 -17.46 16.55 -14.17
CA PRO A 110 -17.67 17.89 -14.70
C PRO A 110 -16.56 18.85 -14.26
N ALA A 111 -16.32 19.90 -15.06
CA ALA A 111 -15.35 20.93 -14.71
C ALA A 111 -15.69 21.58 -13.36
N GLY A 112 -14.69 21.72 -12.48
CA GLY A 112 -14.88 22.28 -11.13
C GLY A 112 -15.37 21.28 -10.09
N TYR A 113 -15.43 19.98 -10.40
CA TYR A 113 -15.71 18.92 -9.43
C TYR A 113 -14.49 18.03 -9.18
N GLU A 114 -14.34 17.55 -7.95
CA GLU A 114 -13.27 16.66 -7.51
C GLU A 114 -13.82 15.49 -6.68
N LEU A 115 -13.07 14.40 -6.61
CA LEU A 115 -13.33 13.25 -5.76
C LEU A 115 -12.72 13.43 -4.38
N TYR A 116 -13.57 13.49 -3.37
CA TYR A 116 -13.18 13.47 -1.96
C TYR A 116 -13.02 12.02 -1.48
N ILE A 117 -11.77 11.59 -1.37
CA ILE A 117 -11.39 10.24 -0.94
C ILE A 117 -11.48 10.13 0.57
N GLY A 118 -12.11 9.06 1.06
CA GLY A 118 -12.11 8.73 2.48
C GLY A 118 -10.81 8.09 2.97
N PRO A 119 -10.68 7.81 4.28
CA PRO A 119 -9.47 7.23 4.88
C PRO A 119 -9.02 5.91 4.25
N LEU A 120 -9.94 5.11 3.71
CA LEU A 120 -9.62 3.83 3.09
C LEU A 120 -8.88 3.99 1.75
N GLY A 121 -9.30 4.95 0.92
CA GLY A 121 -8.61 5.24 -0.34
C GLY A 121 -7.31 6.03 -0.13
N PHE A 122 -7.16 6.72 0.99
CA PHE A 122 -5.87 7.31 1.38
C PHE A 122 -4.87 6.24 1.87
N ALA A 123 -5.36 5.12 2.40
CA ALA A 123 -4.52 4.05 2.93
C ALA A 123 -3.99 3.08 1.86
N GLY A 124 -4.67 2.96 0.72
CA GLY A 124 -4.26 2.11 -0.40
C GLY A 124 -3.60 2.94 -1.48
#